data_AF-A0A2G9TGB5-F1
#
_entry.id   AF-A0A2G9TGB5-F1
#
_cell.length_a   1.000
_cell.length_b   1.000
_cell.length_c   1.000
_cell.angle_alpha   90.00
_cell.angle_beta   90.00
_cell.angle_gamma   90.00
#
_symmetry.space_group_name_H-M   'P 1'
#
loop_
_entity.id
_entity.type
_entity.pdbx_description
1 polymer ?
#
loop_
_entity_poly.entity_id
_entity_poly.type
_entity_poly.pdbx_seq_one_letter_code
_entity_poly.pdbx_strand_id
1 'polypeptide(L)'
;SLQWWLDRDFSLAEYDVRRLPSELHPVAWMVGRWRSEFGGKAFFPTIPKFTYGEQIDISISDLPVKRKPALNYTAFAWDLSVPETELVEIHSESGYITVNRDEKTQADTVSLTTAMSNGESARGIALTH
;
A
#
# COMPACT_ATOMS: atom_id res chain seq x y z
N SER A 1 16.77 -2.31 0.82
CA SER A 1 17.49 -2.19 2.12
C SER A 1 16.83 -1.09 2.92
N LEU A 2 16.87 -1.17 4.26
CA LEU A 2 16.23 -0.21 5.19
C LEU A 2 16.62 1.26 4.93
N GLN A 3 17.86 1.49 4.48
CA GLN A 3 18.35 2.82 4.10
C GLN A 3 17.53 3.47 2.97
N TRP A 4 17.09 2.68 1.98
CA TRP A 4 16.24 3.16 0.88
C TRP A 4 14.85 3.63 1.35
N TRP A 5 14.36 3.14 2.49
CA TRP A 5 13.08 3.53 3.07
C TRP A 5 13.18 4.84 3.85
N LEU A 6 14.29 5.05 4.57
CA LEU A 6 14.57 6.26 5.32
C LEU A 6 14.94 7.44 4.41
N ASP A 7 15.58 7.16 3.27
CA ASP A 7 16.10 8.17 2.34
C ASP A 7 15.03 8.69 1.33
N ARG A 8 13.78 8.25 1.39
CA ARG A 8 12.71 8.84 0.55
C ARG A 8 12.39 10.27 1.03
N ASP A 9 13.15 11.21 0.50
CA ASP A 9 12.84 12.63 0.55
C ASP A 9 11.51 12.86 -0.18
N PHE A 10 10.54 13.42 0.53
CA PHE A 10 9.15 13.50 0.08
C PHE A 10 9.00 14.44 -1.11
N SER A 11 8.86 13.90 -2.31
CA SER A 11 8.21 14.67 -3.35
C SER A 11 6.71 14.71 -3.01
N LEU A 12 6.21 15.84 -2.51
CA LEU A 12 4.77 16.08 -2.31
C LEU A 12 3.95 15.77 -3.57
N ALA A 13 4.60 15.81 -4.73
CA ALA A 13 4.01 15.56 -6.02
C ALA A 13 3.41 14.14 -6.16
N GLU A 14 4.02 13.09 -5.59
CA GLU A 14 3.51 11.71 -5.74
C GLU A 14 2.19 11.47 -4.97
N TYR A 15 1.86 12.34 -4.01
CA TYR A 15 0.61 12.28 -3.23
C TYR A 15 -0.37 13.40 -3.60
N ASP A 16 -0.05 14.22 -4.61
CA ASP A 16 -0.91 15.32 -5.02
C ASP A 16 -2.13 14.82 -5.79
N VAL A 17 -3.26 14.64 -5.09
CA VAL A 17 -4.52 14.14 -5.66
C VAL A 17 -5.04 14.97 -6.85
N ARG A 18 -4.56 16.20 -7.04
CA ARG A 18 -4.89 17.01 -8.23
C ARG A 18 -4.28 16.45 -9.52
N ARG A 19 -3.23 15.62 -9.40
CA ARG A 19 -2.58 14.90 -10.50
C ARG A 19 -3.23 13.54 -10.77
N LEU A 20 -4.21 13.13 -9.96
CA LEU A 20 -4.81 11.81 -10.05
C LEU A 20 -5.65 11.69 -11.33
N PRO A 21 -5.44 10.65 -12.16
CA PRO A 21 -6.31 10.35 -13.29
C PRO A 21 -7.76 10.13 -12.85
N SER A 22 -8.71 10.58 -13.66
CA SER A 22 -10.15 10.53 -13.36
C SER A 22 -10.67 9.13 -13.01
N GLU A 23 -10.06 8.12 -13.62
CA GLU A 23 -10.34 6.70 -13.44
C GLU A 23 -10.05 6.21 -12.02
N LEU A 24 -9.19 6.92 -11.28
CA LEU A 24 -8.82 6.59 -9.91
C LEU A 24 -9.51 7.48 -8.87
N HIS A 25 -10.34 8.44 -9.28
CA HIS A 25 -11.10 9.29 -8.35
C HIS A 25 -11.90 8.50 -7.29
N PRO A 26 -12.53 7.34 -7.57
CA PRO A 26 -13.25 6.56 -6.56
C PRO A 26 -12.36 6.11 -5.38
N VAL A 27 -11.05 6.02 -5.59
CA VAL A 27 -10.05 5.61 -4.58
C VAL A 27 -9.11 6.75 -4.18
N ALA A 28 -9.44 8.01 -4.53
CA ALA A 28 -8.59 9.17 -4.23
C ALA A 28 -8.30 9.32 -2.73
N TRP A 29 -9.26 8.94 -1.88
CA TRP A 29 -9.12 9.00 -0.42
C TRP A 29 -8.03 8.08 0.13
N MET A 30 -7.57 7.08 -0.63
CA MET A 30 -6.50 6.18 -0.22
C MET A 30 -5.11 6.79 -0.39
N VAL A 31 -4.96 7.79 -1.27
CA VAL A 31 -3.66 8.41 -1.60
C VAL A 31 -3.09 9.10 -0.36
N GLY A 32 -1.91 8.66 0.07
CA GLY A 32 -1.24 9.18 1.25
C GLY A 32 -0.35 8.15 1.93
N ARG A 33 0.23 8.58 3.05
CA ARG A 33 0.97 7.73 3.97
C ARG A 33 0.15 7.47 5.21
N TRP A 34 -0.04 6.20 5.50
CA TRP A 34 -0.77 5.71 6.66
C TRP A 34 0.24 5.01 7.57
N ARG A 35 0.35 5.45 8.82
CA ARG A 35 1.26 4.85 9.80
C ARG A 35 0.46 4.46 11.04
N SER A 36 0.68 3.25 11.51
CA SER A 36 0.03 2.71 12.71
C SER A 36 1.05 1.95 13.53
N GLU A 37 0.93 2.07 14.86
CA GLU A 37 1.63 1.20 15.80
C GLU A 37 0.60 0.26 16.40
N PHE A 38 0.59 -0.99 15.93
CA PHE A 38 -0.40 -1.97 16.36
C PHE A 38 0.06 -2.64 17.67
N GLY A 39 -0.41 -2.08 18.79
CA GLY A 39 -0.37 -2.76 20.10
C GLY A 39 -1.37 -3.93 20.21
N GLY A 40 -2.25 -4.08 19.22
CA GLY A 40 -3.30 -5.10 19.16
C GLY A 40 -2.86 -6.35 18.42
N LYS A 41 -2.43 -7.36 19.18
CA LYS A 41 -2.29 -8.79 18.83
C LYS A 41 -2.79 -9.16 17.43
N ALA A 42 -1.89 -9.28 16.45
CA ALA A 42 -2.17 -10.12 15.29
C ALA A 42 -2.54 -11.53 15.79
N PHE A 43 -3.70 -12.04 15.37
CA PHE A 43 -4.19 -13.33 15.79
C PHE A 43 -4.09 -14.32 14.64
N PHE A 44 -3.17 -15.27 14.78
CA PHE A 44 -3.15 -16.46 13.96
C PHE A 44 -3.05 -17.68 14.90
N PRO A 45 -3.82 -18.76 14.70
CA PRO A 45 -3.86 -19.88 15.65
C PRO A 45 -2.49 -20.53 15.94
N THR A 46 -1.55 -20.42 15.00
CA THR A 46 -0.23 -21.06 15.08
C THR A 46 0.93 -20.07 15.29
N ILE A 47 0.68 -18.76 15.35
CA ILE A 47 1.73 -17.74 15.50
C ILE A 47 1.54 -17.03 16.86
N PRO A 48 2.57 -16.97 17.71
CA PRO A 48 2.51 -16.22 18.95
C PRO A 48 2.13 -14.76 18.72
N LYS A 49 1.40 -14.18 19.68
CA LYS A 49 0.99 -12.78 19.65
C LYS A 49 2.23 -11.88 19.66
N PHE A 50 2.36 -11.01 18.68
CA PHE A 50 3.38 -9.96 18.63
C PHE A 50 2.76 -8.59 18.33
N THR A 51 3.50 -7.54 18.66
CA THR A 51 3.17 -6.14 18.35
C THR A 51 4.12 -5.65 17.27
N TYR A 52 3.59 -4.97 16.27
CA TYR A 52 4.37 -4.45 15.16
C TYR A 52 3.86 -3.07 14.77
N GLY A 53 4.75 -2.25 14.25
CA GLY A 53 4.37 -1.03 13.56
C GLY A 53 4.18 -1.35 12.09
N GLU A 54 3.28 -0.63 11.44
CA GLU A 54 3.03 -0.74 10.01
C GLU A 54 2.96 0.65 9.37
N GLN A 55 3.50 0.75 8.17
CA GLN A 55 3.37 1.92 7.32
C GLN A 55 2.94 1.45 5.93
N ILE A 56 1.91 2.11 5.41
CA ILE A 56 1.41 1.91 4.06
C ILE A 56 1.56 3.24 3.32
N ASP A 57 2.22 3.19 2.18
CA ASP A 57 2.34 4.30 1.24
C ASP A 57 1.54 3.97 -0.02
N ILE A 58 0.58 4.83 -0.33
CA ILE A 58 -0.23 4.76 -1.56
C ILE A 58 0.02 6.04 -2.34
N SER A 59 0.78 5.94 -3.44
CA SER A 59 1.18 7.10 -4.24
C SER A 59 0.72 6.97 -5.70
N ILE A 60 0.59 8.12 -6.37
CA ILE A 60 0.23 8.19 -7.77
C ILE A 60 1.39 7.63 -8.59
N SER A 61 1.11 6.63 -9.42
CA SER A 61 2.14 6.02 -10.24
C SER A 61 2.47 6.90 -11.45
N ASP A 62 3.74 7.22 -11.66
CA ASP A 62 4.23 7.88 -12.88
C ASP A 62 4.33 6.91 -14.08
N LEU A 63 3.42 5.94 -14.19
CA LEU A 63 3.43 5.01 -15.32
C LEU A 63 3.21 5.78 -16.64
N PRO A 64 3.88 5.38 -17.73
CA PRO A 64 3.72 6.05 -19.01
C PRO A 64 2.25 6.12 -19.43
N VAL A 65 1.85 7.24 -20.04
CA VAL A 65 0.48 7.58 -20.48
C VAL A 65 -0.23 6.48 -21.29
N LYS A 66 0.52 5.54 -21.88
CA LYS A 66 -0.02 4.40 -22.65
C LYS A 66 -0.43 3.19 -21.80
N ARG A 67 -0.17 3.21 -20.49
CA ARG A 67 -0.56 2.14 -19.57
C ARG A 67 -1.79 2.57 -18.78
N LYS A 68 -2.55 1.57 -18.33
CA LYS A 68 -3.70 1.79 -17.47
C LYS A 68 -3.26 2.54 -16.20
N PRO A 69 -3.95 3.63 -15.80
CA PRO A 69 -3.69 4.31 -14.54
C PRO A 69 -3.70 3.36 -13.34
N ALA A 70 -2.77 3.57 -12.42
CA ALA A 70 -2.64 2.80 -11.19
C ALA A 70 -2.10 3.68 -10.05
N LEU A 71 -2.36 3.25 -8.81
CA LEU A 71 -1.62 3.73 -7.64
C LEU A 71 -0.52 2.72 -7.31
N ASN A 72 0.64 3.21 -6.91
CA ASN A 72 1.65 2.39 -6.25
C ASN A 72 1.15 2.05 -4.85
N TYR A 73 1.34 0.81 -4.42
CA TYR A 73 1.11 0.37 -3.06
C TYR A 73 2.41 -0.18 -2.50
N THR A 74 2.83 0.29 -1.34
CA THR A 74 3.90 -0.35 -0.59
C THR A 74 3.56 -0.40 0.89
N ALA A 75 3.74 -1.55 1.51
CA ALA A 75 3.54 -1.76 2.93
C ALA A 75 4.84 -2.26 3.59
N PHE A 76 5.09 -1.80 4.80
CA PHE A 76 6.27 -2.14 5.57
C PHE A 76 5.87 -2.32 7.04
N ALA A 77 6.26 -3.45 7.62
CA ALA A 77 6.04 -3.75 9.02
C ALA A 77 7.38 -3.92 9.76
N TRP A 78 7.46 -3.38 10.98
CA TRP A 78 8.65 -3.45 11.82
C TRP A 78 8.35 -3.93 13.23
N ASP A 79 9.36 -4.49 13.88
CA ASP A 79 9.30 -4.95 15.26
C ASP A 79 9.28 -3.77 16.24
N LEU A 80 8.27 -3.74 17.12
CA LEU A 80 8.18 -2.75 18.21
C LEU A 80 8.88 -3.22 19.49
N SER A 81 9.41 -4.46 19.52
CA SER A 81 10.12 -5.00 20.67
C SER A 81 11.55 -4.45 20.81
N VAL A 82 12.10 -3.89 19.74
CA VAL A 82 13.41 -3.24 19.68
C VAL A 82 13.25 -1.71 19.72
N PRO A 83 14.27 -0.96 20.18
CA PRO A 83 14.22 0.50 20.15
C PRO A 83 13.94 1.03 18.74
N GLU A 84 13.15 2.11 18.62
CA GLU A 84 12.81 2.70 17.31
C GLU A 84 14.04 3.14 16.49
N THR A 85 15.17 3.38 17.16
CA THR A 85 16.47 3.65 16.51
C THR A 85 17.02 2.46 15.73
N GLU A 86 16.48 1.26 15.94
CA GLU A 86 16.85 -0.01 15.33
C GLU A 86 15.62 -0.60 14.63
N LEU A 87 15.07 0.09 13.63
CA LEU A 87 13.95 -0.42 12.82
C LEU A 87 14.30 -1.80 12.21
N VAL A 88 13.75 -2.87 12.78
CA VAL A 88 13.90 -4.23 12.27
C VAL A 88 12.67 -4.59 11.44
N GLU A 89 12.87 -4.74 10.14
CA GLU A 89 11.83 -5.19 9.19
C GLU A 89 11.36 -6.61 9.53
N ILE A 90 10.04 -6.79 9.67
CA ILE A 90 9.39 -8.10 9.84
C ILE A 90 8.82 -8.59 8.51
N HIS A 91 8.19 -7.69 7.76
CA HIS A 91 7.48 -8.00 6.53
C HIS A 91 7.40 -6.76 5.65
N SER A 92 7.41 -6.94 4.34
CA SER A 92 7.13 -5.87 3.40
C SER A 92 6.43 -6.39 2.16
N GLU A 93 5.64 -5.51 1.55
CA GLU A 93 4.92 -5.79 0.33
C GLU A 93 4.97 -4.61 -0.62
N SER A 94 4.91 -4.90 -1.92
CA SER A 94 4.83 -3.87 -2.95
C SER A 94 3.95 -4.31 -4.10
N GLY A 95 3.24 -3.36 -4.69
CA GLY A 95 2.20 -3.67 -5.64
C GLY A 95 1.56 -2.46 -6.28
N TYR A 96 0.42 -2.71 -6.90
CA TYR A 96 -0.36 -1.69 -7.59
C TYR A 96 -1.85 -1.85 -7.33
N ILE A 97 -2.53 -0.72 -7.18
CA ILE A 97 -3.99 -0.64 -7.10
C ILE A 97 -4.51 -0.11 -8.44
N THR A 98 -5.52 -0.77 -8.99
CA THR A 98 -6.19 -0.32 -10.22
C THR A 98 -7.70 -0.32 -10.05
N VAL A 99 -8.38 0.58 -10.76
CA VAL A 99 -9.84 0.63 -10.85
C VAL A 99 -10.29 0.23 -12.24
N ASN A 100 -11.28 -0.65 -12.35
CA ASN A 100 -11.96 -0.99 -13.60
C ASN A 100 -13.44 -0.66 -13.47
N ARG A 101 -13.95 0.19 -14.35
CA ARG A 101 -15.38 0.47 -14.47
C ARG A 101 -16.02 -0.56 -15.39
N ASP A 102 -17.08 -1.21 -14.94
CA ASP A 102 -17.96 -2.00 -15.81
C ASP A 102 -18.95 -1.06 -16.52
N GLU A 103 -18.90 -0.99 -17.85
CA GLU A 103 -19.75 -0.08 -18.63
C GLU A 103 -21.24 -0.44 -18.58
N LYS A 104 -21.61 -1.69 -18.30
CA LYS A 104 -23.00 -2.13 -18.26
C LYS A 104 -23.63 -1.85 -16.91
N THR A 105 -22.90 -2.13 -15.84
CA THR A 105 -23.39 -1.98 -14.45
C THR A 105 -23.01 -0.64 -13.84
N GLN A 106 -22.09 0.09 -14.46
CA GLN A 106 -21.47 1.31 -13.93
C GLN A 106 -20.76 1.11 -12.58
N ALA A 107 -20.53 -0.14 -12.19
CA ALA A 107 -19.84 -0.48 -10.94
C ALA A 107 -18.33 -0.42 -11.13
N ASP A 108 -17.65 0.05 -10.08
CA ASP A 108 -16.19 0.13 -10.05
C ASP A 108 -15.62 -1.07 -9.29
N THR A 109 -14.66 -1.75 -9.92
CA THR A 109 -13.90 -2.86 -9.35
C THR A 109 -12.49 -2.39 -9.04
N VAL A 110 -12.14 -2.39 -7.75
CA VAL A 110 -10.80 -2.07 -7.25
C VAL A 110 -10.01 -3.36 -7.11
N SER A 111 -8.83 -3.43 -7.70
CA SER A 111 -7.93 -4.57 -7.60
C SER A 111 -6.59 -4.15 -7.03
N LEU A 112 -6.11 -4.88 -6.03
CA LEU A 112 -4.74 -4.82 -5.51
C LEU A 112 -3.98 -6.06 -5.99
N THR A 113 -2.83 -5.86 -6.62
CA THR A 113 -1.87 -6.92 -6.91
C THR A 113 -0.59 -6.62 -6.16
N THR A 114 -0.14 -7.54 -5.32
CA THR A 114 1.01 -7.34 -4.43
C THR A 114 1.97 -8.53 -4.47
N ALA A 115 3.26 -8.25 -4.31
CA ALA A 115 4.30 -9.22 -4.06
C ALA A 115 4.93 -8.94 -2.69
N MET A 116 5.17 -10.01 -1.95
CA MET A 116 5.57 -9.98 -0.54
C MET A 116 7.05 -10.38 -0.40
N SER A 117 7.71 -9.88 0.64
CA SER A 117 9.14 -10.14 0.89
C SER A 117 9.45 -11.63 1.17
N ASN A 118 8.46 -12.41 1.58
CA ASN A 118 8.54 -13.86 1.75
C ASN A 118 8.51 -14.64 0.41
N GLY A 119 8.41 -13.96 -0.74
CA GLY A 119 8.37 -14.56 -2.08
C GLY A 119 6.97 -14.93 -2.57
N GLU A 120 5.92 -14.64 -1.79
CA GLU A 120 4.53 -14.88 -2.17
C GLU A 120 3.95 -13.70 -2.97
N SER A 121 2.85 -13.94 -3.69
CA SER A 121 2.09 -12.89 -4.37
C SER A 121 0.60 -13.08 -4.15
N ALA A 122 -0.14 -11.97 -4.04
CA ALA A 122 -1.57 -11.98 -3.80
C ALA A 122 -2.31 -11.00 -4.71
N ARG A 123 -3.57 -11.33 -4.99
CA ARG A 123 -4.50 -10.46 -5.69
C ARG A 123 -5.79 -10.33 -4.91
N GLY A 124 -6.09 -9.11 -4.45
CA GLY A 124 -7.35 -8.75 -3.81
C GLY A 124 -8.27 -8.01 -4.77
N ILE A 125 -9.58 -8.27 -4.67
CA ILE A 125 -10.60 -7.57 -5.47
C ILE A 125 -11.70 -7.09 -4.52
N ALA A 126 -12.02 -5.80 -4.59
CA ALA A 126 -13.12 -5.17 -3.88
C ALA A 126 -14.05 -4.46 -4.88
N LEU A 127 -15.34 -4.44 -4.57
CA LEU A 127 -16.32 -3.66 -5.31
C LEU A 127 -16.55 -2.35 -4.56
N THR A 128 -16.54 -1.23 -5.28
CA THR A 128 -16.93 0.06 -4.73
C THR A 128 -18.34 0.40 -5.22
N HIS A 129 -19.18 0.86 -4.29
CA HIS A 129 -20.57 1.24 -4.52
C HIS A 129 -20.72 2.67 -5.00
#